data_AF-A0A4Z1JY56-F1
#
_entry.id   AF-A0A4Z1JY56-F1
#
_cell.length_a   1.000
_cell.length_b   1.000
_cell.length_c   1.000
_cell.angle_alpha   90.00
_cell.angle_beta   90.00
_cell.angle_gamma   90.00
#
_symmetry.space_group_name_H-M   'P 1'
#
loop_
_entity.id
_entity.type
_entity.pdbx_description
1 polymer ?
#
loop_
_entity_poly.entity_id
_entity_poly.type
_entity_poly.pdbx_seq_one_letter_code
_entity_poly.pdbx_strand_id
1 'polypeptide(L)'
;MDQTHRLSPKLKVFSLPDQTPDTKFVLFGETEIHLHSTVLRLHSAFFRKFLDSPDKKPAEPSAEFRYEWVSEIEEDGEWHMVEKSHAKPNDNVLSENTIWDTEVLVFIEMLNALYRIPYKIWVARLFIVTKMADYYCCLPAVSNNLFACFDQSDNEYVAENAVRLLDIAYKLRQPLLFKDCLIYVAGYMPRDSENSPHVCNRVIFDVVMIVRNEINRRVVEAQQLLMLSKPSKERSRLLGHCWEVGFEETKGKLSLPRYFRILAEHDSEFASILSNVLQCELRLPEEISHEAGARFLNDINNFYCARLLDSDLPWDLTETDW
;
A
#
# COMPACT_ATOMS: atom_id res chain seq x y z
N MET A 1 7.91 21.98 6.17
CA MET A 1 7.43 22.29 7.54
C MET A 1 6.65 21.05 7.95
N ASP A 2 7.04 20.19 8.88
CA ASP A 2 7.91 20.26 10.04
C ASP A 2 8.50 18.83 10.20
N GLN A 3 9.78 18.64 9.85
CA GLN A 3 10.50 17.37 10.06
C GLN A 3 11.23 17.45 11.40
N THR A 4 10.46 17.43 12.49
CA THR A 4 11.02 17.37 13.85
C THR A 4 11.18 15.91 14.26
N HIS A 5 12.45 15.53 14.43
CA HIS A 5 13.00 14.30 15.00
C HIS A 5 12.02 13.48 15.85
N ARG A 6 11.78 12.22 15.46
CA ARG A 6 11.31 11.18 16.38
C ARG A 6 12.41 10.15 16.57
N LEU A 7 13.04 10.25 17.75
CA LEU A 7 13.99 9.28 18.29
C LEU A 7 13.36 7.90 18.32
N SER A 8 14.02 6.91 17.70
CA SER A 8 13.70 5.50 17.96
C SER A 8 13.70 5.26 19.48
N PRO A 9 12.72 4.52 20.02
CA PRO A 9 12.65 4.30 21.46
C PRO A 9 13.87 3.50 21.90
N LYS A 10 14.67 4.06 22.82
CA LYS A 10 15.81 3.35 23.43
C LYS A 10 15.41 2.01 24.07
N LEU A 11 14.16 1.91 24.53
CA LEU A 11 13.55 0.67 25.00
C LEU A 11 12.11 0.58 24.49
N LYS A 12 11.76 -0.54 23.85
CA LYS A 12 10.40 -0.88 23.43
C LYS A 12 10.00 -2.23 24.00
N VAL A 13 8.94 -2.26 24.80
CA VAL A 13 8.41 -3.51 25.36
C VAL A 13 7.08 -3.83 24.69
N PHE A 14 6.98 -5.03 24.10
CA PHE A 14 5.72 -5.59 23.62
C PHE A 14 5.05 -6.37 24.75
N SER A 15 3.72 -6.30 24.82
CA SER A 15 2.95 -6.93 25.89
C SER A 15 1.97 -7.96 25.32
N LEU A 16 1.85 -9.10 26.00
CA LEU A 16 0.77 -10.06 25.82
C LEU A 16 0.11 -10.32 27.18
N PRO A 17 -1.22 -10.53 27.22
CA PRO A 17 -1.91 -10.88 28.46
C PRO A 17 -1.27 -12.11 29.12
N ASP A 18 -0.97 -11.99 30.42
CA ASP A 18 -0.43 -13.05 31.27
C ASP A 18 0.89 -13.67 30.79
N GLN A 19 1.65 -12.98 29.93
CA GLN A 19 2.96 -13.41 29.47
C GLN A 19 4.01 -12.33 29.72
N THR A 20 5.20 -12.77 30.14
CA THR A 20 6.39 -11.94 30.23
C THR A 20 7.21 -12.11 28.96
N PRO A 21 7.77 -11.03 28.39
CA PRO A 21 8.73 -11.13 27.30
C PRO A 21 9.89 -12.06 27.65
N ASP A 22 10.21 -13.00 26.76
CA ASP A 22 11.29 -13.97 26.93
C ASP A 22 12.42 -13.77 25.91
N THR A 23 12.27 -12.78 25.03
CA THR A 23 13.20 -12.48 23.94
C THR A 23 13.59 -11.01 23.97
N LYS A 24 14.88 -10.73 23.80
CA LYS A 24 15.43 -9.37 23.70
C LYS A 24 16.15 -9.20 22.37
N PHE A 25 15.80 -8.14 21.63
CA PHE A 25 16.58 -7.65 20.49
C PHE A 25 17.34 -6.40 20.90
N VAL A 26 18.59 -6.27 20.46
CA VAL A 26 19.41 -5.06 20.61
C VAL A 26 19.82 -4.60 19.21
N LEU A 27 19.20 -3.53 18.75
CA LEU A 27 19.49 -2.93 17.45
C LEU A 27 20.60 -1.88 17.63
N PHE A 28 21.71 -2.13 16.96
CA PHE A 28 22.89 -1.28 16.87
C PHE A 28 23.43 -0.79 18.22
N GLY A 29 23.24 -1.58 19.28
CA GLY A 29 23.66 -1.24 20.64
C GLY A 29 22.85 -0.13 21.33
N GLU A 30 21.87 0.48 20.65
CA GLU A 30 21.16 1.66 21.15
C GLU A 30 19.69 1.40 21.47
N THR A 31 19.01 0.61 20.64
CA THR A 31 17.57 0.34 20.76
C THR A 31 17.35 -1.07 21.26
N GLU A 32 16.84 -1.18 22.48
CA GLU A 32 16.48 -2.46 23.10
C GLU A 32 14.98 -2.75 22.90
N ILE A 33 14.65 -3.97 22.52
CA ILE A 33 13.26 -4.40 22.28
C ILE A 33 12.99 -5.70 23.02
N HIS A 34 11.99 -5.70 23.90
CA HIS A 34 11.53 -6.89 24.63
C HIS A 34 10.27 -7.43 23.98
N LEU A 35 10.26 -8.73 23.67
CA LEU A 35 9.19 -9.39 22.93
C LEU A 35 9.10 -10.89 23.29
N HIS A 36 8.13 -11.58 22.70
CA HIS A 36 7.80 -12.98 22.95
C HIS A 36 8.22 -13.87 21.78
N SER A 37 8.99 -14.91 22.06
CA SER A 37 9.40 -15.93 21.09
C SER A 37 8.20 -16.66 20.47
N THR A 38 7.10 -16.77 21.21
CA THR A 38 5.84 -17.35 20.74
C THR A 38 5.25 -16.59 19.56
N VAL A 39 5.28 -15.26 19.59
CA VAL A 39 4.78 -14.37 18.52
C VAL A 39 5.69 -14.45 17.29
N LEU A 40 7.01 -14.38 17.49
CA LEU A 40 7.97 -14.52 16.40
C LEU A 40 7.80 -15.86 15.68
N ARG A 41 7.69 -16.95 16.43
CA ARG A 41 7.49 -18.30 15.88
C ARG A 41 6.20 -18.43 15.10
N LEU A 42 5.13 -17.80 15.59
CA LEU A 42 3.82 -17.86 14.94
C LEU A 42 3.85 -17.13 13.59
N HIS A 43 4.46 -15.94 13.54
CA HIS A 43 4.29 -15.03 12.41
C HIS A 43 5.50 -14.88 11.48
N SER A 44 6.65 -15.48 11.81
CA SER A 44 7.86 -15.42 10.97
C SER A 44 8.46 -16.81 10.78
N ALA A 45 8.49 -17.30 9.53
CA ALA A 45 9.13 -18.57 9.21
C ALA A 45 10.65 -18.52 9.45
N PHE A 46 11.28 -17.34 9.27
CA PHE A 46 12.68 -17.09 9.57
C PHE A 46 12.98 -17.36 11.05
N PHE A 47 12.26 -16.68 11.96
CA PHE A 47 12.47 -16.87 13.39
C PHE A 47 12.00 -18.25 13.84
N ARG A 48 10.93 -18.82 13.27
CA ARG A 48 10.47 -20.19 13.57
C ARG A 48 11.55 -21.23 13.31
N LYS A 49 12.19 -21.17 12.13
CA LYS A 49 13.28 -22.10 11.75
C LYS A 49 14.40 -22.10 12.78
N PHE A 50 14.78 -20.92 13.27
CA PHE A 50 15.70 -20.83 14.38
C PHE A 50 15.05 -21.39 15.65
N LEU A 51 13.91 -20.83 16.09
CA LEU A 51 13.17 -21.14 17.33
C LEU A 51 12.98 -22.65 17.60
N ASP A 52 12.72 -23.43 16.56
CA ASP A 52 12.46 -24.87 16.65
C ASP A 52 13.70 -25.76 16.39
N SER A 53 14.89 -25.18 16.24
CA SER A 53 16.13 -25.95 16.05
C SER A 53 16.47 -26.83 17.26
N PRO A 54 16.80 -28.12 17.07
CA PRO A 54 17.15 -29.04 18.15
C PRO A 54 18.51 -28.75 18.78
N ASP A 55 19.41 -28.06 18.07
CA ASP A 55 20.78 -27.78 18.51
C ASP A 55 20.86 -26.61 19.52
N LYS A 56 19.71 -26.17 20.01
CA LYS A 56 19.62 -25.03 20.90
C LYS A 56 20.11 -25.33 22.28
N LYS A 57 21.07 -24.51 22.72
CA LYS A 57 21.46 -24.48 24.11
C LYS A 57 20.34 -23.80 24.92
N PRO A 58 19.93 -24.38 26.06
CA PRO A 58 19.05 -23.68 26.98
C PRO A 58 19.74 -22.42 27.48
N ALA A 59 18.94 -21.39 27.78
CA ALA A 59 19.45 -20.18 28.42
C ALA A 59 20.04 -20.52 29.80
N GLU A 60 21.07 -19.77 30.20
CA GLU A 60 21.64 -19.90 31.54
C GLU A 60 20.57 -19.68 32.61
N PRO A 61 20.59 -20.39 33.76
CA PRO A 61 19.59 -20.24 34.81
C PRO A 61 19.44 -18.81 35.37
N SER A 62 20.48 -17.98 35.22
CA SER A 62 20.50 -16.58 35.64
C SER A 62 20.15 -15.58 34.53
N ALA A 63 19.87 -16.06 33.31
CA ALA A 63 19.57 -15.18 32.19
C ALA A 63 18.16 -14.58 32.36
N GLU A 64 18.07 -13.25 32.22
CA GLU A 64 16.79 -12.52 32.25
C GLU A 64 15.92 -12.86 31.03
N PHE A 65 16.55 -13.08 29.87
CA PHE A 65 15.89 -13.43 28.63
C PHE A 65 16.33 -14.82 28.16
N ARG A 66 15.38 -15.58 27.62
CA ARG A 66 15.65 -16.89 27.03
C ARG A 66 16.39 -16.79 25.71
N TYR A 67 16.09 -15.75 24.94
CA TYR A 67 16.70 -15.51 23.63
C TYR A 67 17.20 -14.06 23.54
N GLU A 68 18.44 -13.88 23.12
CA GLU A 68 19.01 -12.56 22.85
C GLU A 68 19.49 -12.49 21.40
N TRP A 69 19.09 -11.43 20.71
CA TRP A 69 19.50 -11.14 19.34
C TRP A 69 20.09 -9.76 19.23
N VAL A 70 21.02 -9.59 18.31
CA VAL A 70 21.66 -8.31 18.01
C VAL A 70 21.63 -8.06 16.50
N SER A 71 21.67 -6.80 16.08
CA SER A 71 21.89 -6.46 14.67
C SER A 71 23.35 -6.77 14.28
N GLU A 72 23.58 -7.30 13.10
CA GLU A 72 24.90 -7.42 12.46
C GLU A 72 24.86 -6.72 11.10
N ILE A 73 25.86 -5.88 10.82
CA ILE A 73 26.03 -5.21 9.53
C ILE A 73 26.91 -6.09 8.63
N GLU A 74 26.46 -6.34 7.40
CA GLU A 74 27.17 -7.10 6.38
C GLU A 74 28.14 -6.23 5.57
N GLU A 75 28.99 -6.86 4.75
CA GLU A 75 30.02 -6.15 3.95
C GLU A 75 29.41 -5.21 2.89
N ASP A 76 28.19 -5.49 2.45
CA ASP A 76 27.44 -4.65 1.50
C ASP A 76 26.76 -3.44 2.14
N GLY A 77 26.81 -3.34 3.48
CA GLY A 77 26.17 -2.29 4.25
C GLY A 77 24.70 -2.52 4.57
N GLU A 78 24.13 -3.69 4.25
CA GLU A 78 22.82 -4.12 4.77
C GLU A 78 23.00 -4.72 6.18
N TRP A 79 21.90 -4.92 6.91
CA TRP A 79 21.95 -5.52 8.25
C TRP A 79 20.83 -6.53 8.46
N HIS A 80 21.07 -7.41 9.43
CA HIS A 80 20.08 -8.40 9.84
C HIS A 80 20.22 -8.76 11.32
N MET A 81 19.21 -9.45 11.86
CA MET A 81 19.23 -9.97 13.22
C MET A 81 19.99 -11.30 13.30
N VAL A 82 20.95 -11.38 14.22
CA VAL A 82 21.68 -12.61 14.56
C VAL A 82 21.51 -12.95 16.03
N GLU A 83 21.51 -14.25 16.36
CA GLU A 83 21.58 -14.68 17.76
C GLU A 83 22.88 -14.17 18.38
N LYS A 84 22.80 -13.60 19.59
CA LYS A 84 23.93 -12.95 20.26
C LYS A 84 25.16 -13.86 20.42
N SER A 85 24.97 -15.17 20.58
CA SER A 85 26.08 -16.14 20.66
C SER A 85 26.79 -16.39 19.33
N HIS A 86 26.17 -16.06 18.20
CA HIS A 86 26.73 -16.19 16.86
C HIS A 86 27.21 -14.85 16.28
N ALA A 87 26.90 -13.75 16.95
CA ALA A 87 27.30 -12.41 16.52
C ALA A 87 28.83 -12.28 16.46
N LYS A 88 29.34 -11.71 15.36
CA LYS A 88 30.76 -11.36 15.29
C LYS A 88 31.07 -10.21 16.25
N PRO A 89 32.26 -10.17 16.85
CA PRO A 89 32.74 -9.01 17.58
C PRO A 89 33.05 -7.89 16.57
N ASN A 90 32.00 -7.20 16.11
CA ASN A 90 32.10 -5.99 15.32
C ASN A 90 31.61 -4.82 16.16
N ASP A 91 32.28 -3.68 16.02
CA ASP A 91 31.77 -2.41 16.48
C ASP A 91 30.56 -2.05 15.59
N ASN A 92 29.37 -2.55 15.94
CA ASN A 92 28.08 -2.16 15.37
C ASN A 92 27.73 -0.71 15.73
N VAL A 93 28.71 0.19 15.66
CA VAL A 93 28.59 1.60 15.95
C VAL A 93 27.99 2.24 14.71
N LEU A 94 26.79 2.77 14.87
CA LEU A 94 26.16 3.61 13.86
C LEU A 94 27.11 4.75 13.53
N SER A 95 27.45 4.92 12.25
CA SER A 95 27.79 6.26 11.77
C SER A 95 26.56 7.15 12.00
N GLU A 96 26.75 8.44 12.27
CA GLU A 96 25.66 9.44 12.44
C GLU A 96 24.83 9.57 11.14
N ASN A 97 24.05 8.55 10.81
CA ASN A 97 23.43 8.40 9.50
C ASN A 97 21.93 8.19 9.66
N THR A 98 21.17 9.19 9.25
CA THR A 98 19.69 9.28 9.30
C THR A 98 18.93 8.11 8.67
N ILE A 99 19.60 7.30 7.85
CA ILE A 99 19.03 6.11 7.20
C ILE A 99 18.69 5.03 8.24
N TRP A 100 19.57 4.84 9.24
CA TRP A 100 19.41 3.79 10.24
C TRP A 100 18.23 4.04 11.18
N ASP A 101 17.98 5.30 11.54
CA ASP A 101 16.81 5.67 12.33
C ASP A 101 15.51 5.25 11.64
N THR A 102 15.45 5.43 10.31
CA THR A 102 14.28 5.05 9.52
C THR A 102 14.11 3.53 9.48
N GLU A 103 15.18 2.78 9.26
CA GLU A 103 15.12 1.32 9.20
C GLU A 103 14.81 0.69 10.55
N VAL A 104 15.39 1.18 11.66
CA VAL A 104 15.05 0.74 13.02
C VAL A 104 13.57 0.97 13.29
N LEU A 105 13.07 2.16 12.95
CA LEU A 105 11.67 2.50 13.15
C LEU A 105 10.75 1.59 12.31
N VAL A 106 11.09 1.32 11.06
CA VAL A 106 10.31 0.43 10.19
C VAL A 106 10.40 -1.04 10.62
N PHE A 107 11.54 -1.47 11.15
CA PHE A 107 11.67 -2.79 11.75
C PHE A 107 10.75 -2.95 12.97
N ILE A 108 10.63 -1.91 13.81
CA ILE A 108 9.65 -1.88 14.90
C ILE A 108 8.22 -1.93 14.36
N GLU A 109 7.92 -1.31 13.21
CA GLU A 109 6.60 -1.43 12.56
C GLU A 109 6.31 -2.85 12.04
N MET A 110 7.32 -3.51 11.46
CA MET A 110 7.21 -4.93 11.12
C MET A 110 6.88 -5.76 12.37
N LEU A 111 7.56 -5.49 13.50
CA LEU A 111 7.23 -6.15 14.77
C LEU A 111 5.82 -5.79 15.26
N ASN A 112 5.39 -4.52 15.16
CA ASN A 112 4.03 -4.11 15.49
C ASN A 112 3.01 -4.93 14.71
N ALA A 113 3.27 -5.24 13.43
CA ALA A 113 2.39 -6.08 12.63
C ALA A 113 2.27 -7.51 13.18
N LEU A 114 3.34 -8.10 13.70
CA LEU A 114 3.28 -9.42 14.37
C LEU A 114 2.38 -9.40 15.62
N TYR A 115 2.26 -8.24 16.28
CA TYR A 115 1.39 -8.02 17.44
C TYR A 115 0.03 -7.42 17.09
N ARG A 116 -0.28 -7.22 15.80
CA ARG A 116 -1.50 -6.55 15.33
C ARG A 116 -1.67 -5.13 15.90
N ILE A 117 -0.56 -4.44 16.09
CA ILE A 117 -0.54 -3.04 16.52
C ILE A 117 -0.49 -2.17 15.27
N PRO A 118 -1.52 -1.36 15.00
CA PRO A 118 -1.53 -0.47 13.84
C PRO A 118 -0.50 0.66 13.98
N TYR A 119 -0.06 1.18 12.83
CA TYR A 119 0.88 2.28 12.73
C TYR A 119 0.57 3.14 11.49
N LYS A 120 1.08 4.38 11.48
CA LYS A 120 0.90 5.28 10.34
C LYS A 120 1.77 4.85 9.16
N ILE A 121 1.12 4.64 8.02
CA ILE A 121 1.78 4.28 6.76
C ILE A 121 2.28 5.53 6.07
N TRP A 122 3.47 5.41 5.49
CA TRP A 122 4.04 6.36 4.56
C TRP A 122 4.57 5.55 3.39
N VAL A 123 4.47 6.07 2.16
CA VAL A 123 4.89 5.34 0.94
C VAL A 123 6.28 4.72 1.11
N ALA A 124 7.29 5.53 1.43
CA ALA A 124 8.67 5.06 1.56
C ALA A 124 8.81 3.95 2.62
N ARG A 125 8.09 4.05 3.73
CA ARG A 125 8.13 3.09 4.83
C ARG A 125 7.41 1.79 4.46
N LEU A 126 6.36 1.86 3.64
CA LEU A 126 5.68 0.68 3.11
C LEU A 126 6.59 -0.16 2.19
N PHE A 127 7.46 0.48 1.40
CA PHE A 127 8.50 -0.23 0.63
C PHE A 127 9.48 -0.95 1.56
N ILE A 128 10.00 -0.25 2.58
CA ILE A 128 10.98 -0.80 3.52
C ILE A 128 10.38 -1.94 4.34
N VAL A 129 9.17 -1.77 4.90
CA VAL A 129 8.53 -2.80 5.73
C VAL A 129 8.23 -4.06 4.92
N THR A 130 7.90 -3.90 3.64
CA THR A 130 7.69 -5.03 2.72
C THR A 130 8.99 -5.78 2.46
N LYS A 131 10.11 -5.07 2.21
CA LYS A 131 11.45 -5.68 2.06
C LYS A 131 11.84 -6.46 3.32
N MET A 132 11.66 -5.85 4.50
CA MET A 132 11.97 -6.50 5.77
C MET A 132 11.09 -7.71 6.03
N ALA A 133 9.78 -7.60 5.80
CA ALA A 133 8.85 -8.69 6.01
C ALA A 133 9.07 -9.86 5.04
N ASP A 134 9.53 -9.59 3.82
CA ASP A 134 9.98 -10.62 2.88
C ASP A 134 11.20 -11.36 3.43
N TYR A 135 12.23 -10.62 3.85
CA TYR A 135 13.46 -11.18 4.42
C TYR A 135 13.20 -12.01 5.69
N TYR A 136 12.41 -11.47 6.63
CA TYR A 136 12.04 -12.16 7.86
C TYR A 136 10.84 -13.11 7.68
N CYS A 137 10.40 -13.36 6.45
CA CYS A 137 9.32 -14.28 6.08
C CYS A 137 8.05 -14.10 6.93
N CYS A 138 7.56 -12.86 6.99
CA CYS A 138 6.37 -12.45 7.75
C CYS A 138 5.44 -11.50 6.97
N LEU A 139 5.49 -11.53 5.63
CA LEU A 139 4.58 -10.77 4.76
C LEU A 139 3.10 -10.91 5.14
N PRO A 140 2.57 -12.10 5.48
CA PRO A 140 1.16 -12.23 5.89
C PRO A 140 0.79 -11.41 7.13
N ALA A 141 1.71 -11.24 8.07
CA ALA A 141 1.44 -10.46 9.28
C ALA A 141 1.36 -8.96 8.96
N VAL A 142 2.29 -8.44 8.15
CA VAL A 142 2.25 -7.06 7.65
C VAL A 142 0.99 -6.81 6.85
N SER A 143 0.68 -7.71 5.91
CA SER A 143 -0.54 -7.66 5.10
C SER A 143 -1.77 -7.52 6.00
N ASN A 144 -2.03 -8.48 6.88
CA ASN A 144 -3.22 -8.46 7.73
C ASN A 144 -3.32 -7.22 8.64
N ASN A 145 -2.20 -6.67 9.10
CA ASN A 145 -2.20 -5.47 9.93
C ASN A 145 -2.54 -4.19 9.14
N LEU A 146 -2.28 -4.17 7.83
CA LEU A 146 -2.47 -2.96 7.02
C LEU A 146 -3.91 -2.45 6.98
N PHE A 147 -4.91 -3.34 7.10
CA PHE A 147 -6.32 -2.92 7.23
C PHE A 147 -6.51 -1.90 8.36
N ALA A 148 -5.95 -2.16 9.54
CA ALA A 148 -6.05 -1.25 10.68
C ALA A 148 -5.10 -0.04 10.55
N CYS A 149 -4.00 -0.18 9.81
CA CYS A 149 -3.08 0.91 9.56
C CYS A 149 -3.66 1.96 8.60
N PHE A 150 -4.47 1.56 7.61
CA PHE A 150 -5.11 2.49 6.67
C PHE A 150 -6.01 3.50 7.41
N ASP A 151 -6.77 3.06 8.40
CA ASP A 151 -7.64 3.93 9.22
C ASP A 151 -6.86 4.99 10.03
N GLN A 152 -5.57 4.79 10.27
CA GLN A 152 -4.72 5.72 11.03
C GLN A 152 -3.86 6.61 10.15
N SER A 153 -3.89 6.36 8.85
CA SER A 153 -2.99 6.96 7.87
C SER A 153 -3.77 7.92 6.98
N ASP A 154 -3.05 8.90 6.45
CA ASP A 154 -3.51 9.65 5.30
C ASP A 154 -3.13 8.85 4.06
N ASN A 155 -4.13 8.38 3.30
CA ASN A 155 -3.93 7.51 2.15
C ASN A 155 -3.93 8.27 0.81
N GLU A 156 -3.96 9.62 0.81
CA GLU A 156 -3.91 10.44 -0.41
C GLU A 156 -2.70 10.13 -1.30
N TYR A 157 -1.62 9.63 -0.69
CA TYR A 157 -0.41 9.21 -1.40
C TYR A 157 -0.63 8.09 -2.41
N VAL A 158 -1.72 7.31 -2.28
CA VAL A 158 -1.97 6.12 -3.09
C VAL A 158 -2.19 6.51 -4.54
N ALA A 159 -2.97 7.56 -4.81
CA ALA A 159 -3.22 8.04 -6.16
C ALA A 159 -1.92 8.37 -6.91
N GLU A 160 -0.99 9.06 -6.24
CA GLU A 160 0.28 9.50 -6.82
C GLU A 160 1.28 8.35 -7.02
N ASN A 161 1.17 7.30 -6.21
CA ASN A 161 2.15 6.21 -6.16
C ASN A 161 1.57 4.87 -6.64
N ALA A 162 0.33 4.84 -7.15
CA ALA A 162 -0.41 3.62 -7.47
C ALA A 162 0.40 2.62 -8.30
N VAL A 163 1.09 3.10 -9.34
CA VAL A 163 1.93 2.28 -10.22
C VAL A 163 3.03 1.56 -9.44
N ARG A 164 3.73 2.28 -8.55
CA ARG A 164 4.83 1.74 -7.74
C ARG A 164 4.30 0.85 -6.61
N LEU A 165 3.12 1.19 -6.09
CA LEU A 165 2.46 0.45 -5.01
C LEU A 165 1.82 -0.85 -5.50
N LEU A 166 1.54 -1.02 -6.80
CA LEU A 166 1.00 -2.28 -7.34
C LEU A 166 1.90 -3.48 -7.03
N ASP A 167 3.21 -3.37 -7.24
CA ASP A 167 4.15 -4.48 -6.94
C ASP A 167 4.19 -4.77 -5.44
N ILE A 168 4.12 -3.74 -4.61
CA ILE A 168 4.11 -3.87 -3.15
C ILE A 168 2.81 -4.52 -2.67
N ALA A 169 1.67 -4.05 -3.16
CA ALA A 169 0.36 -4.58 -2.82
C ALA A 169 0.21 -6.03 -3.31
N TYR A 170 0.75 -6.36 -4.48
CA TYR A 170 0.83 -7.72 -4.99
C TYR A 170 1.70 -8.61 -4.10
N LYS A 171 2.91 -8.16 -3.75
CA LYS A 171 3.83 -8.93 -2.90
C LYS A 171 3.28 -9.18 -1.50
N LEU A 172 2.67 -8.16 -0.90
CA LEU A 172 1.96 -8.29 0.39
C LEU A 172 0.66 -9.09 0.25
N ARG A 173 0.16 -9.31 -0.97
CA ARG A 173 -1.18 -9.84 -1.25
C ARG A 173 -2.26 -9.04 -0.51
N GLN A 174 -2.11 -7.72 -0.46
CA GLN A 174 -3.03 -6.83 0.24
C GLN A 174 -4.19 -6.44 -0.68
N PRO A 175 -5.40 -7.00 -0.49
CA PRO A 175 -6.48 -6.88 -1.47
C PRO A 175 -6.99 -5.45 -1.59
N LEU A 176 -7.10 -4.72 -0.47
CA LEU A 176 -7.61 -3.35 -0.46
C LEU A 176 -6.68 -2.41 -1.22
N LEU A 177 -5.39 -2.40 -0.86
CA LEU A 177 -4.38 -1.58 -1.53
C LEU A 177 -4.24 -1.94 -3.02
N PHE A 178 -4.25 -3.23 -3.33
CA PHE A 178 -4.08 -3.70 -4.71
C PHE A 178 -5.24 -3.29 -5.61
N LYS A 179 -6.49 -3.46 -5.14
CA LYS A 179 -7.69 -3.07 -5.90
C LYS A 179 -7.70 -1.57 -6.18
N ASP A 180 -7.44 -0.74 -5.18
CA ASP A 180 -7.46 0.71 -5.36
C ASP A 180 -6.33 1.16 -6.30
N CYS A 181 -5.11 0.65 -6.12
CA CYS A 181 -4.00 0.92 -7.05
C CYS A 181 -4.32 0.46 -8.48
N LEU A 182 -4.96 -0.69 -8.66
CA LEU A 182 -5.38 -1.17 -9.98
C LEU A 182 -6.41 -0.26 -10.62
N ILE A 183 -7.42 0.18 -9.87
CA ILE A 183 -8.46 1.08 -10.37
C ILE A 183 -7.83 2.43 -10.80
N TYR A 184 -6.92 3.00 -9.99
CA TYR A 184 -6.16 4.19 -10.38
C TYR A 184 -5.40 4.00 -11.70
N VAL A 185 -4.62 2.93 -11.80
CA VAL A 185 -3.75 2.70 -12.96
C VAL A 185 -4.54 2.36 -14.22
N ALA A 186 -5.60 1.56 -14.11
CA ALA A 186 -6.43 1.14 -15.23
C ALA A 186 -7.37 2.26 -15.68
N GLY A 187 -7.88 3.04 -14.73
CA GLY A 187 -8.82 4.15 -14.93
C GLY A 187 -8.20 5.40 -15.51
N TYR A 188 -6.87 5.50 -15.46
CA TYR A 188 -6.14 6.59 -16.10
C TYR A 188 -6.28 6.52 -17.62
N MET A 189 -6.85 7.59 -18.17
CA MET A 189 -7.04 7.83 -19.60
C MET A 189 -6.13 8.99 -20.03
N PRO A 190 -4.82 8.72 -20.23
CA PRO A 190 -3.86 9.76 -20.55
C PRO A 190 -4.18 10.47 -21.85
N ARG A 191 -3.73 11.71 -21.92
CA ARG A 191 -3.88 12.63 -23.06
C ARG A 191 -3.13 12.17 -24.31
N ASP A 192 -2.05 11.39 -24.14
CA ASP A 192 -1.13 10.93 -25.18
C ASP A 192 -0.66 9.50 -24.83
N SER A 193 -0.44 8.63 -25.82
CA SER A 193 -0.08 7.21 -25.62
C SER A 193 1.27 6.98 -24.92
N GLU A 194 2.12 8.00 -24.87
CA GLU A 194 3.48 7.95 -24.31
C GLU A 194 3.54 7.94 -22.78
N ASN A 195 2.45 8.29 -22.09
CA ASN A 195 2.39 8.39 -20.63
C ASN A 195 1.59 7.27 -19.95
N SER A 196 1.43 6.14 -20.63
CA SER A 196 0.80 4.97 -20.00
C SER A 196 1.69 4.44 -18.89
N PRO A 197 1.16 4.20 -17.67
CA PRO A 197 1.90 3.55 -16.60
C PRO A 197 2.57 2.26 -17.10
N HIS A 198 3.90 2.18 -16.94
CA HIS A 198 4.62 0.97 -17.27
C HIS A 198 4.52 -0.01 -16.10
N VAL A 199 3.80 -1.10 -16.29
CA VAL A 199 3.68 -2.21 -15.34
C VAL A 199 4.54 -3.36 -15.86
N CYS A 200 5.67 -3.63 -15.19
CA CYS A 200 6.63 -4.64 -15.63
C CYS A 200 6.14 -6.08 -15.38
N ASN A 201 5.40 -6.30 -14.29
CA ASN A 201 4.92 -7.61 -13.91
C ASN A 201 3.76 -8.04 -14.80
N ARG A 202 3.95 -9.11 -15.58
CA ARG A 202 2.94 -9.61 -16.53
C ARG A 202 1.63 -10.01 -15.86
N VAL A 203 1.68 -10.63 -14.68
CA VAL A 203 0.47 -11.03 -13.96
C VAL A 203 -0.34 -9.81 -13.54
N ILE A 204 0.33 -8.78 -13.01
CA ILE A 204 -0.32 -7.52 -12.66
C ILE A 204 -0.86 -6.83 -13.92
N PHE A 205 -0.09 -6.82 -15.01
CA PHE A 205 -0.50 -6.23 -16.28
C PHE A 205 -1.78 -6.89 -16.84
N ASP A 206 -1.87 -8.22 -16.80
CA ASP A 206 -3.05 -8.95 -17.28
C ASP A 206 -4.30 -8.54 -16.48
N VAL A 207 -4.18 -8.39 -15.15
CA VAL A 207 -5.28 -7.90 -14.30
C VAL A 207 -5.60 -6.44 -14.59
N VAL A 208 -4.61 -5.56 -14.76
CA VAL A 208 -4.83 -4.15 -15.17
C VAL A 208 -5.65 -4.08 -16.45
N MET A 209 -5.38 -4.96 -17.43
CA MET A 209 -6.12 -5.00 -18.69
C MET A 209 -7.57 -5.46 -18.50
N ILE A 210 -7.86 -6.41 -17.61
CA ILE A 210 -9.23 -6.80 -17.26
C ILE A 210 -9.99 -5.58 -16.71
N VAL A 211 -9.39 -4.88 -15.74
CA VAL A 211 -9.99 -3.70 -15.10
C VAL A 211 -10.20 -2.58 -16.12
N ARG A 212 -9.20 -2.30 -16.96
CA ARG A 212 -9.28 -1.27 -18.00
C ARG A 212 -10.36 -1.60 -19.04
N ASN A 213 -10.51 -2.86 -19.42
CA ASN A 213 -11.56 -3.28 -20.34
C ASN A 213 -12.95 -3.09 -19.75
N GLU A 214 -13.14 -3.37 -18.46
CA GLU A 214 -14.40 -3.10 -17.76
C GLU A 214 -14.73 -1.59 -17.74
N ILE A 215 -13.74 -0.73 -17.46
CA ILE A 215 -13.92 0.74 -17.53
C ILE A 215 -14.30 1.15 -18.95
N ASN A 216 -13.55 0.68 -19.96
CA ASN A 216 -13.82 0.99 -21.36
C ASN A 216 -15.21 0.56 -21.80
N ARG A 217 -15.67 -0.62 -21.35
CA ARG A 217 -17.03 -1.10 -21.61
C ARG A 217 -18.07 -0.11 -21.09
N ARG A 218 -17.93 0.35 -19.84
CA ARG A 218 -18.84 1.34 -19.22
C ARG A 218 -18.78 2.69 -19.92
N VAL A 219 -17.61 3.12 -20.36
CA VAL A 219 -17.43 4.35 -21.15
C VAL A 219 -18.19 4.25 -22.47
N VAL A 220 -18.05 3.14 -23.21
CA VAL A 220 -18.76 2.91 -24.48
C VAL A 220 -20.27 2.87 -24.27
N GLU A 221 -20.75 2.19 -23.22
CA GLU A 221 -22.16 2.15 -22.86
C GLU A 221 -22.72 3.55 -22.55
N ALA A 222 -22.00 4.33 -21.76
CA ALA A 222 -22.35 5.72 -21.47
C ALA A 222 -22.44 6.55 -22.76
N GLN A 223 -21.47 6.44 -23.66
CA GLN A 223 -21.50 7.13 -24.96
C GLN A 223 -22.69 6.71 -25.82
N GLN A 224 -23.00 5.41 -25.87
CA GLN A 224 -24.17 4.90 -26.60
C GLN A 224 -25.47 5.47 -26.05
N LEU A 225 -25.64 5.50 -24.73
CA LEU A 225 -26.82 6.07 -24.08
C LEU A 225 -26.94 7.58 -24.34
N LEU A 226 -25.82 8.32 -24.30
CA LEU A 226 -25.79 9.72 -24.68
C LEU A 226 -26.21 9.93 -26.14
N MET A 227 -25.80 9.05 -27.07
CA MET A 227 -26.18 9.15 -28.49
C MET A 227 -27.63 8.76 -28.77
N LEU A 228 -28.18 7.78 -28.04
CA LEU A 228 -29.55 7.28 -28.24
C LEU A 228 -30.62 8.15 -27.59
N SER A 229 -30.22 9.06 -26.71
CA SER A 229 -31.10 10.05 -26.11
C SER A 229 -31.79 10.95 -27.16
N LYS A 230 -32.98 11.45 -26.82
CA LYS A 230 -33.80 12.20 -27.76
C LYS A 230 -33.07 13.48 -28.22
N PRO A 231 -32.81 13.68 -29.53
CA PRO A 231 -32.12 14.87 -29.99
C PRO A 231 -32.99 16.11 -29.81
N SER A 232 -32.41 17.17 -29.27
CA SER A 232 -33.00 18.51 -29.21
C SER A 232 -31.93 19.58 -29.45
N LYS A 233 -32.38 20.76 -29.89
CA LYS A 233 -31.47 21.89 -30.14
C LYS A 233 -30.81 22.37 -28.84
N GLU A 234 -31.54 22.35 -27.73
CA GLU A 234 -31.00 22.66 -26.41
C GLU A 234 -29.90 21.66 -26.02
N ARG A 235 -30.14 20.36 -26.23
CA ARG A 235 -29.18 19.31 -25.89
C ARG A 235 -27.89 19.41 -26.70
N SER A 236 -27.99 19.63 -28.02
CA SER A 236 -26.81 19.81 -28.87
C SER A 236 -25.97 21.02 -28.44
N ARG A 237 -26.61 22.11 -28.03
CA ARG A 237 -25.91 23.29 -27.49
C ARG A 237 -25.23 22.98 -26.17
N LEU A 238 -25.90 22.24 -25.28
CA LEU A 238 -25.33 21.85 -23.99
C LEU A 238 -24.12 20.94 -24.16
N LEU A 239 -24.20 19.91 -25.02
CA LEU A 239 -23.06 19.04 -25.35
C LEU A 239 -21.87 19.85 -25.87
N GLY A 240 -22.11 20.78 -26.80
CA GLY A 240 -21.06 21.67 -27.33
C GLY A 240 -20.46 22.58 -26.25
N HIS A 241 -21.29 23.17 -25.41
CA HIS A 241 -20.83 24.03 -24.32
C HIS A 241 -19.99 23.26 -23.29
N CYS A 242 -20.45 22.10 -22.82
CA CYS A 242 -19.70 21.26 -21.89
C CYS A 242 -18.38 20.76 -22.50
N TRP A 243 -18.36 20.53 -23.81
CA TRP A 243 -17.14 20.21 -24.54
C TRP A 243 -16.14 21.37 -24.52
N GLU A 244 -16.58 22.59 -24.86
CA GLU A 244 -15.75 23.79 -24.85
C GLU A 244 -15.19 24.07 -23.45
N VAL A 245 -16.05 24.03 -22.42
CA VAL A 245 -15.64 24.22 -21.02
C VAL A 245 -14.62 23.17 -20.60
N GLY A 246 -14.90 21.88 -20.89
CA GLY A 246 -13.97 20.80 -20.59
C GLY A 246 -12.63 20.98 -21.30
N PHE A 247 -12.64 21.42 -22.56
CA PHE A 247 -11.45 21.66 -23.37
C PHE A 247 -10.62 22.84 -22.85
N GLU A 248 -11.26 23.94 -22.42
CA GLU A 248 -10.58 25.08 -21.81
C GLU A 248 -9.93 24.71 -20.48
N GLU A 249 -10.67 24.03 -19.61
CA GLU A 249 -10.20 23.63 -18.27
C GLU A 249 -8.98 22.69 -18.32
N THR A 250 -8.89 21.88 -19.36
CA THR A 250 -7.79 20.93 -19.57
C THR A 250 -6.67 21.51 -20.44
N LYS A 251 -6.66 22.83 -20.66
CA LYS A 251 -5.64 23.55 -21.44
C LYS A 251 -5.57 23.10 -22.90
N GLY A 252 -6.73 22.88 -23.51
CA GLY A 252 -6.87 22.57 -24.94
C GLY A 252 -6.69 21.08 -25.27
N LYS A 253 -6.93 20.17 -24.32
CA LYS A 253 -6.82 18.72 -24.55
C LYS A 253 -8.03 17.98 -23.97
N LEU A 254 -8.79 17.25 -24.76
CA LEU A 254 -9.99 16.58 -24.25
C LEU A 254 -9.66 15.56 -23.15
N SER A 255 -10.32 15.68 -21.99
CA SER A 255 -10.41 14.61 -21.00
C SER A 255 -11.84 14.08 -20.96
N LEU A 256 -12.02 12.80 -21.27
CA LEU A 256 -13.34 12.18 -21.29
C LEU A 256 -13.97 12.10 -19.88
N PRO A 257 -13.25 11.71 -18.82
CA PRO A 257 -13.77 11.82 -17.45
C PRO A 257 -14.25 13.22 -17.11
N ARG A 258 -13.46 14.26 -17.45
CA ARG A 258 -13.84 15.64 -17.15
C ARG A 258 -15.08 16.07 -17.93
N TYR A 259 -15.14 15.74 -19.22
CA TYR A 259 -16.30 16.05 -20.05
C TYR A 259 -17.58 15.38 -19.50
N PHE A 260 -17.51 14.11 -19.10
CA PHE A 260 -18.65 13.41 -18.50
C PHE A 260 -19.06 14.02 -17.16
N ARG A 261 -18.09 14.39 -16.31
CA ARG A 261 -18.38 15.10 -15.06
C ARG A 261 -19.14 16.40 -15.30
N ILE A 262 -18.66 17.24 -16.21
CA ILE A 262 -19.31 18.52 -16.55
C ILE A 262 -20.74 18.27 -17.04
N LEU A 263 -20.96 17.29 -17.93
CA LEU A 263 -22.31 16.96 -18.39
C LEU A 263 -23.25 16.58 -17.24
N ALA A 264 -22.79 15.72 -16.33
CA ALA A 264 -23.57 15.30 -15.17
C ALA A 264 -23.86 16.44 -14.19
N GLU A 265 -22.92 17.39 -14.03
CA GLU A 265 -23.11 18.57 -13.18
C GLU A 265 -24.15 19.55 -13.75
N HIS A 266 -24.30 19.61 -15.08
CA HIS A 266 -25.18 20.58 -15.75
C HIS A 266 -26.61 20.08 -15.97
N ASP A 267 -26.85 18.77 -16.01
CA ASP A 267 -28.15 18.21 -16.35
C ASP A 267 -28.42 16.87 -15.66
N SER A 268 -29.60 16.73 -15.05
CA SER A 268 -29.98 15.53 -14.30
C SER A 268 -30.20 14.28 -15.16
N GLU A 269 -30.61 14.45 -16.43
CA GLU A 269 -30.74 13.33 -17.36
C GLU A 269 -29.35 12.78 -17.71
N PHE A 270 -28.39 13.68 -17.98
CA PHE A 270 -26.99 13.28 -18.16
C PHE A 270 -26.40 12.66 -16.89
N ALA A 271 -26.67 13.20 -15.71
CA ALA A 271 -26.24 12.61 -14.44
C ALA A 271 -26.75 11.17 -14.28
N SER A 272 -28.03 10.92 -14.62
CA SER A 272 -28.60 9.57 -14.58
C SER A 272 -27.89 8.63 -15.56
N ILE A 273 -27.66 9.08 -16.80
CA ILE A 273 -26.98 8.28 -17.84
C ILE A 273 -25.53 7.96 -17.44
N LEU A 274 -24.84 8.92 -16.83
CA LEU A 274 -23.41 8.85 -16.52
C LEU A 274 -23.10 8.29 -15.12
N SER A 275 -24.12 8.04 -14.31
CA SER A 275 -23.99 7.54 -12.93
C SER A 275 -23.06 6.31 -12.83
N ASN A 276 -23.23 5.32 -13.71
CA ASN A 276 -22.44 4.10 -13.70
C ASN A 276 -20.96 4.30 -14.04
N VAL A 277 -20.63 5.26 -14.91
CA VAL A 277 -19.24 5.51 -15.34
C VAL A 277 -18.52 6.51 -14.44
N LEU A 278 -19.27 7.40 -13.77
CA LEU A 278 -18.75 8.38 -12.81
C LEU A 278 -18.70 7.87 -11.36
N GLN A 279 -19.20 6.66 -11.10
CA GLN A 279 -19.12 6.01 -9.80
C GLN A 279 -17.66 5.80 -9.37
N CYS A 280 -17.39 5.99 -8.07
CA CYS A 280 -16.12 5.69 -7.45
C CYS A 280 -16.18 4.37 -6.69
N GLU A 281 -15.32 3.41 -7.06
CA GLU A 281 -15.19 2.10 -6.41
C GLU A 281 -13.93 1.99 -5.54
N LEU A 282 -13.18 3.09 -5.37
CA LEU A 282 -12.05 3.16 -4.42
C LEU A 282 -12.57 3.04 -2.98
N ARG A 283 -11.79 2.38 -2.13
CA ARG A 283 -12.23 1.94 -0.79
C ARG A 283 -11.30 2.33 0.34
N LEU A 284 -10.05 2.71 0.05
CA LEU A 284 -9.14 3.20 1.07
C LEU A 284 -9.71 4.48 1.71
N PRO A 285 -9.64 4.59 3.04
CA PRO A 285 -10.13 5.77 3.74
C PRO A 285 -9.23 6.96 3.43
N GLU A 286 -9.82 8.03 2.92
CA GLU A 286 -9.11 9.26 2.58
C GLU A 286 -9.94 10.46 3.08
N GLU A 287 -9.27 11.58 3.39
CA GLU A 287 -9.98 12.79 3.85
C GLU A 287 -10.83 13.39 2.73
N ILE A 288 -10.37 13.25 1.49
CA ILE A 288 -11.03 13.76 0.29
C ILE A 288 -11.55 12.59 -0.53
N SER A 289 -12.83 12.64 -0.90
CA SER A 289 -13.43 11.62 -1.76
C SER A 289 -12.99 11.82 -3.22
N HIS A 290 -12.53 10.74 -3.83
CA HIS A 290 -12.19 10.72 -5.26
C HIS A 290 -13.42 10.76 -6.15
N GLU A 291 -13.34 11.59 -7.19
CA GLU A 291 -14.42 11.80 -8.14
C GLU A 291 -13.89 11.82 -9.56
N ALA A 292 -14.37 10.88 -10.40
CA ALA A 292 -13.96 10.81 -11.79
C ALA A 292 -14.16 12.16 -12.50
N GLY A 293 -13.09 12.73 -13.06
CA GLY A 293 -13.14 14.02 -13.75
C GLY A 293 -13.20 15.26 -12.83
N ALA A 294 -12.84 15.16 -11.55
CA ALA A 294 -12.77 16.33 -10.66
C ALA A 294 -11.68 17.33 -11.07
N ARG A 295 -11.89 18.61 -10.74
CA ARG A 295 -11.04 19.74 -11.15
C ARG A 295 -9.77 19.92 -10.31
N PHE A 296 -9.82 19.57 -9.02
CA PHE A 296 -8.80 19.96 -8.03
C PHE A 296 -7.90 18.80 -7.57
N LEU A 297 -8.03 17.62 -8.16
CA LEU A 297 -7.30 16.41 -7.77
C LEU A 297 -6.64 15.77 -9.00
N ASN A 298 -5.83 14.73 -8.76
CA ASN A 298 -5.27 13.86 -9.80
C ASN A 298 -6.35 13.09 -10.60
N ASP A 299 -7.62 13.39 -10.39
CA ASP A 299 -8.79 12.68 -10.89
C ASP A 299 -9.28 13.14 -12.27
N ILE A 300 -8.78 14.29 -12.75
CA ILE A 300 -9.28 14.93 -13.98
C ILE A 300 -9.25 14.00 -15.20
N ASN A 301 -8.33 13.04 -15.25
CA ASN A 301 -8.17 12.08 -16.33
C ASN A 301 -8.47 10.62 -15.90
N ASN A 302 -9.17 10.42 -14.78
CA ASN A 302 -9.40 9.09 -14.23
C ASN A 302 -10.90 8.74 -14.18
N PHE A 303 -11.19 7.48 -14.47
CA PHE A 303 -12.44 6.82 -14.09
C PHE A 303 -12.17 5.83 -12.96
N TYR A 304 -13.12 5.69 -12.04
CA TYR A 304 -12.98 4.82 -10.86
C TYR A 304 -14.07 3.76 -10.78
N CYS A 305 -14.75 3.48 -11.90
CA CYS A 305 -16.00 2.72 -11.91
C CYS A 305 -15.81 1.20 -12.04
N ALA A 306 -14.59 0.68 -12.13
CA ALA A 306 -14.39 -0.76 -12.17
C ALA A 306 -14.53 -1.39 -10.79
N ARG A 307 -15.25 -2.51 -10.75
CA ARG A 307 -15.38 -3.33 -9.54
C ARG A 307 -14.60 -4.62 -9.72
N LEU A 308 -13.65 -4.87 -8.82
CA LEU A 308 -12.94 -6.15 -8.73
C LEU A 308 -13.54 -7.02 -7.64
N LEU A 309 -13.90 -8.24 -8.02
CA LEU A 309 -14.23 -9.30 -7.09
C LEU A 309 -12.95 -9.91 -6.52
N ASP A 310 -13.09 -10.58 -5.39
CA ASP A 310 -11.99 -11.33 -4.76
C ASP A 310 -11.46 -12.46 -5.66
N SER A 311 -12.33 -13.02 -6.51
CA SER A 311 -11.97 -14.00 -7.54
C SER A 311 -11.10 -13.46 -8.67
N ASP A 312 -11.03 -12.13 -8.82
CA ASP A 312 -10.24 -11.48 -9.86
C ASP A 312 -8.80 -11.17 -9.39
N LEU A 313 -8.51 -11.43 -8.10
CA LEU A 313 -7.18 -11.24 -7.54
C LEU A 313 -6.23 -12.32 -8.07
N PRO A 314 -4.96 -11.97 -8.36
CA PRO A 314 -3.99 -12.91 -8.92
C PRO A 314 -3.38 -13.88 -7.88
N TRP A 315 -4.01 -14.02 -6.71
CA TRP A 315 -3.59 -14.93 -5.64
C TRP A 315 -4.81 -15.53 -4.93
N ASP A 316 -4.59 -16.65 -4.23
CA ASP A 316 -5.60 -17.28 -3.39
C ASP A 316 -5.70 -16.57 -2.04
N LEU A 317 -6.91 -16.13 -1.66
CA LEU A 317 -7.18 -15.48 -0.37
C LEU A 317 -7.20 -16.47 0.81
N THR A 318 -7.28 -17.77 0.54
CA THR A 318 -7.27 -18.81 1.57
C THR A 318 -5.87 -19.30 1.92
N GLU A 319 -4.87 -18.96 1.10
CA GLU A 319 -3.46 -19.25 1.39
C GLU A 319 -2.97 -18.35 2.51
N THR A 320 -2.36 -18.92 3.55
CA THR A 320 -1.91 -18.17 4.75
C THR A 320 -0.40 -18.15 4.96
N ASP A 321 0.37 -18.86 4.13
CA ASP A 321 1.81 -19.11 4.30
C ASP A 321 2.57 -18.88 2.99
N TRP A 322 2.49 -17.64 2.48
CA TRP A 322 3.10 -17.22 1.22
C TRP A 322 4.32 -16.33 1.37
#